data_AF-A0A9X9XAS4-F1
#
_entry.id   AF-A0A9X9XAS4-F1
#
_cell.length_a   1.000
_cell.length_b   1.000
_cell.length_c   1.000
_cell.angle_alpha   90.00
_cell.angle_beta   90.00
_cell.angle_gamma   90.00
#
_symmetry.space_group_name_H-M   'P 1'
#
loop_
_entity.id
_entity.type
_entity.pdbx_description
1 polymer ?
#
loop_
_entity_poly.entity_id
_entity_poly.type
_entity_poly.pdbx_seq_one_letter_code
_entity_poly.pdbx_strand_id
1 'polypeptide(L)'
;MDRPLLVTIATQRSGTKFLGAALNAGRRVRSFGEAFKPPPPPTPFPGFAAGWIAGHPDFAFRGVEIAAMLDAFLDSLAARAAEEGRIAHLDIMYNTLGAFSGIWSWPVREAGESALCRVLSARGAAVIHLVRESAAQCVASRLIAEHRGYHRLAPLTEAERELRLTADLAAAGREMRAILDARDFVRQAFRRHGAYVEIAYPDFIAGDALAAGLPARLAALLGLAETEAAGLAGRSRLLPSAPDKAAVIVNWEALQALEARLRAERGEPRRPA
;
A
#
# COMPACT_ATOMS: atom_id res chain seq x y z
N MET A 1 8.50 25.67 5.99
CA MET A 1 8.00 25.20 4.68
C MET A 1 7.51 23.79 4.88
N ASP A 2 6.24 23.52 4.57
CA ASP A 2 5.68 22.17 4.66
C ASP A 2 6.48 21.24 3.74
N ARG A 3 7.02 20.17 4.31
CA ARG A 3 7.80 19.19 3.56
C ARG A 3 6.81 18.23 2.88
N PRO A 4 6.82 18.12 1.54
CA PRO A 4 5.87 17.28 0.84
C PRO A 4 6.05 15.81 1.25
N LEU A 5 4.92 15.12 1.38
CA LEU A 5 4.84 13.70 1.74
C LEU A 5 4.09 12.96 0.65
N LEU A 6 4.66 11.87 0.15
CA LEU A 6 3.99 10.94 -0.75
C LEU A 6 3.58 9.69 0.04
N VAL A 7 2.36 9.21 -0.16
CA VAL A 7 1.85 8.02 0.54
C VAL A 7 1.21 7.09 -0.46
N THR A 8 1.59 5.82 -0.43
CA THR A 8 0.88 4.77 -1.16
C THR A 8 0.02 3.97 -0.20
N ILE A 9 -1.29 3.98 -0.42
CA ILE A 9 -2.26 3.18 0.31
C ILE A 9 -2.70 2.00 -0.56
N ALA A 10 -2.59 0.77 -0.06
CA ALA A 10 -2.94 -0.41 -0.84
C ALA A 10 -3.17 -1.67 0.01
N THR A 11 -3.59 -2.77 -0.61
CA THR A 11 -3.47 -4.11 -0.01
C THR A 11 -2.06 -4.67 -0.17
N GLN A 12 -1.68 -5.69 0.63
CA GLN A 12 -0.51 -6.50 0.33
C GLN A 12 -0.59 -7.04 -1.10
N ARG A 13 0.56 -7.17 -1.78
CA ARG A 13 0.69 -7.72 -3.15
C ARG A 13 0.02 -6.88 -4.26
N SER A 14 -0.17 -5.58 -4.00
CA SER A 14 -0.68 -4.59 -4.94
C SER A 14 0.38 -3.92 -5.81
N GLY A 15 1.68 -4.18 -5.58
CA GLY A 15 2.77 -3.53 -6.31
C GLY A 15 3.47 -2.40 -5.57
N THR A 16 3.09 -2.08 -4.33
CA THR A 16 3.75 -1.02 -3.52
C THR A 16 5.26 -1.19 -3.41
N LYS A 17 5.77 -2.42 -3.23
CA LYS A 17 7.22 -2.69 -3.22
C LYS A 17 7.90 -2.38 -4.54
N PHE A 18 7.24 -2.66 -5.67
CA PHE A 18 7.74 -2.29 -6.99
C PHE A 18 7.79 -0.77 -7.12
N LEU A 19 6.74 -0.06 -6.67
CA LEU A 19 6.69 1.40 -6.70
C LEU A 19 7.80 1.98 -5.83
N GLY A 20 7.93 1.54 -4.58
CA GLY A 20 8.98 1.99 -3.68
C GLY A 20 10.39 1.73 -4.21
N ALA A 21 10.62 0.59 -4.87
CA ALA A 21 11.90 0.29 -5.52
C ALA A 21 12.16 1.21 -6.72
N ALA A 22 11.16 1.46 -7.57
CA ALA A 22 11.27 2.38 -8.68
C ALA A 22 11.52 3.82 -8.21
N LEU A 23 10.81 4.27 -7.18
CA LEU A 23 11.00 5.59 -6.56
C LEU A 23 12.41 5.75 -5.98
N ASN A 24 12.91 4.74 -5.25
CA ASN A 24 14.27 4.76 -4.69
C ASN A 24 15.38 4.72 -5.75
N ALA A 25 15.11 4.12 -6.91
CA ALA A 25 16.00 4.16 -8.07
C ALA A 25 16.01 5.54 -8.76
N GLY A 26 14.98 6.37 -8.52
CA GLY A 26 14.96 7.77 -8.90
C GLY A 26 15.80 8.67 -7.97
N ARG A 27 15.79 9.97 -8.25
CA ARG A 27 16.54 10.99 -7.48
C ARG A 27 15.66 11.90 -6.62
N ARG A 28 14.33 11.87 -6.80
CA ARG A 28 13.40 12.83 -6.15
C ARG A 28 12.69 12.29 -4.92
N VAL A 29 12.51 10.98 -4.81
CA VAL A 29 11.70 10.37 -3.74
C VAL A 29 12.53 9.34 -3.00
N ARG A 30 12.42 9.35 -1.67
CA ARG A 30 12.97 8.33 -0.78
C ARG A 30 11.81 7.51 -0.20
N SER A 31 11.69 6.27 -0.62
CA SER A 31 10.72 5.32 -0.12
C SER A 31 11.23 4.56 1.10
N PHE A 32 10.54 4.73 2.23
CA PHE A 32 10.75 4.01 3.48
C PHE A 32 9.98 2.67 3.55
N GLY A 33 9.14 2.38 2.55
CA GLY A 33 8.36 1.15 2.48
C GLY A 33 7.23 1.11 3.54
N GLU A 34 6.92 -0.08 4.03
CA GLU A 34 5.85 -0.28 5.03
C GLU A 34 6.32 0.17 6.41
N ALA A 35 6.01 1.43 6.76
CA ALA A 35 6.50 2.05 7.99
C ALA A 35 5.87 1.46 9.26
N PHE A 36 4.63 0.95 9.16
CA PHE A 36 3.80 0.51 10.29
C PHE A 36 3.75 -1.01 10.48
N LYS A 37 4.47 -1.79 9.67
CA LYS A 37 4.42 -3.26 9.74
C LYS A 37 5.01 -3.74 11.08
N PRO A 38 4.36 -4.65 11.82
CA PRO A 38 4.93 -5.20 13.05
C PRO A 38 6.21 -5.99 12.76
N PRO A 39 7.20 -5.98 13.68
CA PRO A 39 8.42 -6.74 13.50
C PRO A 39 8.16 -8.25 13.52
N PRO A 40 9.01 -9.08 12.86
CA PRO A 40 10.15 -8.75 11.99
C PRO A 40 9.78 -8.60 10.49
N PRO A 41 10.58 -7.84 9.68
CA PRO A 41 11.76 -7.06 10.07
C PRO A 41 11.38 -5.77 10.83
N PRO A 42 12.31 -5.18 11.61
CA PRO A 42 12.06 -3.92 12.28
C PRO A 42 11.73 -2.83 11.26
N THR A 43 10.64 -2.13 11.52
CA THR A 43 10.16 -0.99 10.71
C THR A 43 10.33 0.29 11.52
N PRO A 44 10.31 1.47 10.86
CA PRO A 44 10.64 2.73 11.54
C PRO A 44 9.62 3.12 12.61
N PHE A 45 8.33 2.77 12.49
CA PHE A 45 7.31 3.26 13.42
C PHE A 45 7.38 2.64 14.83
N PRO A 46 7.48 1.32 15.04
CA PRO A 46 7.53 0.74 16.38
C PRO A 46 8.68 1.32 17.25
N GLY A 47 9.87 1.49 16.67
CA GLY A 47 11.00 2.10 17.38
C GLY A 47 10.74 3.57 17.71
N PHE A 48 10.16 4.33 16.78
CA PHE A 48 9.76 5.71 17.03
C PHE A 48 8.72 5.82 18.14
N ALA A 49 7.65 5.01 18.08
CA ALA A 49 6.56 5.03 19.05
C ALA A 49 7.06 4.67 20.46
N ALA A 50 7.96 3.69 20.59
CA ALA A 50 8.58 3.36 21.88
C ALA A 50 9.37 4.55 22.46
N GLY A 51 10.17 5.23 21.63
CA GLY A 51 10.90 6.44 22.04
C GLY A 51 9.98 7.60 22.40
N TRP A 52 8.89 7.79 21.64
CA TRP A 52 7.88 8.81 21.92
C TRP A 52 7.21 8.57 23.28
N ILE A 53 6.73 7.35 23.53
CA ILE A 53 6.06 6.99 24.79
C ILE A 53 7.02 7.15 25.97
N ALA A 54 8.28 6.72 25.84
CA ALA A 54 9.28 6.92 26.89
C ALA A 54 9.54 8.40 27.21
N GLY A 55 9.45 9.28 26.22
CA GLY A 55 9.57 10.74 26.38
C GLY A 55 8.30 11.45 26.86
N HIS A 56 7.15 10.75 26.90
CA HIS A 56 5.85 11.30 27.29
C HIS A 56 5.21 10.37 28.34
N PRO A 57 5.65 10.42 29.61
CA PRO A 57 5.20 9.47 30.65
C PRO A 57 3.69 9.51 30.92
N ASP A 58 3.02 10.63 30.62
CA ASP A 58 1.57 10.79 30.77
C ASP A 58 0.77 10.41 29.51
N PHE A 59 1.40 9.77 28.51
CA PHE A 59 0.76 9.38 27.26
C PHE A 59 -0.37 8.37 27.53
N ALA A 60 -1.62 8.81 27.34
CA ALA A 60 -2.81 8.07 27.69
C ALA A 60 -3.57 7.55 26.46
N PHE A 61 -2.91 7.50 25.30
CA PHE A 61 -3.49 7.03 24.04
C PHE A 61 -4.74 7.82 23.61
N ARG A 62 -4.85 9.09 24.01
CA ARG A 62 -5.96 9.95 23.59
C ARG A 62 -5.82 10.24 22.10
N GLY A 63 -6.93 10.40 21.39
CA GLY A 63 -6.92 10.61 19.93
C GLY A 63 -6.05 11.80 19.49
N VAL A 64 -5.96 12.86 20.30
CA VAL A 64 -5.08 14.01 20.04
C VAL A 64 -3.59 13.68 20.20
N GLU A 65 -3.25 12.84 21.16
CA GLU A 65 -1.87 12.41 21.41
C GLU A 65 -1.40 11.43 20.33
N ILE A 66 -2.29 10.53 19.90
CA ILE A 66 -2.05 9.64 18.75
C ILE A 66 -1.84 10.45 17.48
N ALA A 67 -2.67 11.46 17.23
CA ALA A 67 -2.50 12.34 16.08
C ALA A 67 -1.15 13.08 16.13
N ALA A 68 -0.77 13.64 17.28
CA ALA A 68 0.52 14.31 17.46
C ALA A 68 1.73 13.37 17.26
N MET A 69 1.65 12.14 17.79
CA MET A 69 2.70 11.13 17.60
C MET A 69 2.83 10.73 16.12
N LEU A 70 1.71 10.50 15.41
CA LEU A 70 1.71 10.21 13.98
C LEU A 70 2.30 11.37 13.18
N ASP A 71 1.91 12.60 13.52
CA ASP A 71 2.39 13.82 12.89
C ASP A 71 3.92 13.94 13.04
N ALA A 72 4.43 13.83 14.26
CA ALA A 72 5.86 13.86 14.54
C ALA A 72 6.64 12.71 13.87
N PHE A 73 6.03 11.53 13.76
CA PHE A 73 6.63 10.42 13.02
C PHE A 73 6.80 10.78 11.53
N LEU A 74 5.77 11.34 10.90
CA LEU A 74 5.83 11.76 9.50
C LEU A 74 6.86 12.87 9.29
N ASP A 75 7.01 13.80 10.24
CA ASP A 75 8.10 14.79 10.22
C ASP A 75 9.48 14.17 10.28
N SER A 76 9.66 13.12 11.09
CA SER A 76 10.93 12.41 11.17
C SER A 76 11.30 11.78 9.82
N LEU A 77 10.33 11.22 9.08
CA LEU A 77 10.56 10.67 7.74
C LEU A 77 10.86 11.77 6.72
N ALA A 78 10.11 12.87 6.77
CA ALA A 78 10.31 14.02 5.90
C ALA A 78 11.68 14.68 6.12
N ALA A 79 12.16 14.78 7.37
CA ALA A 79 13.48 15.28 7.71
C ALA A 79 14.59 14.42 7.09
N ARG A 80 14.50 13.09 7.28
CA ARG A 80 15.47 12.14 6.73
C ARG A 80 15.52 12.14 5.21
N ALA A 81 14.38 12.29 4.54
CA ALA A 81 14.35 12.43 3.09
C ALA A 81 14.95 13.77 2.64
N ALA A 82 14.68 14.86 3.36
CA ALA A 82 15.18 16.20 3.05
C ALA A 82 16.71 16.31 3.19
N GLU A 83 17.33 15.56 4.10
CA GLU A 83 18.80 15.44 4.20
C GLU A 83 19.45 14.94 2.89
N GLU A 84 18.71 14.18 2.09
CA GLU A 84 19.12 13.70 0.76
C GLU A 84 18.59 14.58 -0.39
N GLY A 85 17.93 15.70 -0.08
CA GLY A 85 17.23 16.53 -1.06
C GLY A 85 16.03 15.83 -1.72
N ARG A 86 15.40 14.88 -1.00
CA ARG A 86 14.31 14.02 -1.50
C ARG A 86 13.01 14.23 -0.74
N ILE A 87 11.91 13.82 -1.37
CA ILE A 87 10.57 13.75 -0.81
C ILE A 87 10.38 12.40 -0.10
N ALA A 88 9.78 12.40 1.09
CA ALA A 88 9.51 11.16 1.80
C ALA A 88 8.34 10.39 1.16
N HIS A 89 8.50 9.08 1.02
CA HIS A 89 7.46 8.16 0.63
C HIS A 89 7.30 7.01 1.63
N LEU A 90 6.06 6.62 1.94
CA LEU A 90 5.76 5.42 2.72
C LEU A 90 4.57 4.65 2.16
N ASP A 91 4.61 3.34 2.38
CA ASP A 91 3.52 2.41 2.10
C ASP A 91 2.65 2.26 3.36
N ILE A 92 1.33 2.39 3.19
CA ILE A 92 0.32 2.09 4.20
C ILE A 92 -0.56 0.96 3.66
N MET A 93 -0.54 -0.18 4.35
CA MET A 93 -1.38 -1.30 3.97
C MET A 93 -2.79 -1.10 4.53
N TYR A 94 -3.81 -1.69 3.89
CA TYR A 94 -5.20 -1.58 4.35
C TYR A 94 -5.37 -2.04 5.81
N ASN A 95 -4.70 -3.12 6.21
CA ASN A 95 -4.73 -3.60 7.59
C ASN A 95 -4.04 -2.65 8.59
N THR A 96 -3.30 -1.64 8.11
CA THR A 96 -2.65 -0.60 8.93
C THR A 96 -3.37 0.76 8.88
N LEU A 97 -4.41 0.95 8.05
CA LEU A 97 -5.14 2.23 7.93
C LEU A 97 -5.96 2.61 9.17
N GLY A 98 -6.33 1.62 9.97
CA GLY A 98 -6.97 1.81 11.27
C GLY A 98 -6.35 0.94 12.35
N ALA A 99 -5.22 0.27 12.08
CA ALA A 99 -4.69 -0.86 12.84
C ALA A 99 -5.80 -1.87 13.23
N PHE A 100 -6.05 -2.89 12.40
CA PHE A 100 -6.87 -4.06 12.78
C PHE A 100 -6.19 -4.95 13.87
N SER A 101 -5.40 -4.36 14.76
CA SER A 101 -4.82 -4.96 15.95
C SER A 101 -5.31 -4.17 17.17
N GLY A 102 -6.02 -4.85 18.07
CA GLY A 102 -6.77 -4.23 19.19
C GLY A 102 -5.96 -3.51 20.26
N ILE A 103 -4.70 -3.14 20.02
CA ILE A 103 -3.81 -2.48 20.97
C ILE A 103 -3.69 -0.96 20.68
N TRP A 104 -3.94 -0.50 19.45
CA TRP A 104 -3.61 0.87 19.02
C TRP A 104 -4.77 1.68 18.43
N SER A 105 -5.98 1.11 18.37
CA SER A 105 -7.11 1.72 17.67
C SER A 105 -8.42 1.58 18.42
N TRP A 106 -9.12 2.71 18.58
CA TRP A 106 -10.58 2.68 18.60
C TRP A 106 -11.06 2.02 17.29
N PRO A 107 -12.07 1.12 17.30
CA PRO A 107 -12.56 0.53 16.06
C PRO A 107 -13.05 1.64 15.13
N VAL A 108 -12.30 1.88 14.06
CA VAL A 108 -12.65 2.84 12.99
C VAL A 108 -13.77 2.20 12.18
N ARG A 109 -14.99 2.66 12.39
CA ARG A 109 -16.21 2.20 11.68
C ARG A 109 -16.50 3.06 10.47
N GLU A 110 -16.04 4.31 10.46
CA GLU A 110 -16.27 5.28 9.38
C GLU A 110 -14.98 5.89 8.84
N ALA A 111 -15.00 6.30 7.56
CA ALA A 111 -13.87 6.92 6.86
C ALA A 111 -13.27 8.16 7.59
N GLY A 112 -14.10 8.92 8.32
CA GLY A 112 -13.69 10.10 9.08
C GLY A 112 -12.98 9.82 10.41
N GLU A 113 -13.01 8.56 10.88
CA GLU A 113 -12.51 8.19 12.21
C GLU A 113 -11.03 7.75 12.21
N SER A 114 -10.43 7.49 11.03
CA SER A 114 -9.00 7.15 10.97
C SER A 114 -8.13 8.38 11.24
N ALA A 115 -7.46 8.38 12.40
CA ALA A 115 -6.51 9.41 12.79
C ALA A 115 -5.40 9.59 11.74
N LEU A 116 -4.93 8.49 11.14
CA LEU A 116 -3.92 8.53 10.09
C LEU A 116 -4.44 9.22 8.82
N CYS A 117 -5.63 8.86 8.32
CA CYS A 117 -6.19 9.52 7.13
C CYS A 117 -6.43 11.01 7.36
N ARG A 118 -6.87 11.39 8.57
CA ARG A 118 -7.02 12.79 8.97
C ARG A 118 -5.70 13.54 8.98
N VAL A 119 -4.65 12.99 9.59
CA VAL A 119 -3.31 13.60 9.63
C VAL A 119 -2.76 13.78 8.21
N LEU A 120 -2.89 12.75 7.36
CA LEU A 120 -2.45 12.84 5.95
C LEU A 120 -3.20 13.92 5.17
N SER A 121 -4.51 14.03 5.35
CA SER A 121 -5.33 15.05 4.70
C SER A 121 -4.98 16.45 5.21
N ALA A 122 -4.83 16.61 6.53
CA ALA A 122 -4.46 17.89 7.16
C ALA A 122 -3.08 18.39 6.72
N ARG A 123 -2.13 17.47 6.49
CA ARG A 123 -0.80 17.77 5.94
C ARG A 123 -0.77 18.06 4.44
N GLY A 124 -1.88 17.88 3.73
CA GLY A 124 -1.88 17.99 2.27
C GLY A 124 -1.02 16.91 1.60
N ALA A 125 -0.86 15.72 2.21
CA ALA A 125 -0.03 14.66 1.66
C ALA A 125 -0.52 14.22 0.27
N ALA A 126 0.39 13.94 -0.66
CA ALA A 126 0.05 13.32 -1.93
C ALA A 126 -0.26 11.84 -1.71
N VAL A 127 -1.49 11.42 -2.04
CA VAL A 127 -1.98 10.06 -1.77
C VAL A 127 -2.17 9.29 -3.07
N ILE A 128 -1.47 8.17 -3.20
CA ILE A 128 -1.65 7.16 -4.22
C ILE A 128 -2.48 6.02 -3.62
N HIS A 129 -3.67 5.76 -4.16
CA HIS A 129 -4.42 4.55 -3.90
C HIS A 129 -4.12 3.52 -4.99
N LEU A 130 -3.24 2.56 -4.68
CA LEU A 130 -2.83 1.52 -5.63
C LEU A 130 -3.75 0.31 -5.53
N VAL A 131 -4.57 0.10 -6.56
CA VAL A 131 -5.63 -0.90 -6.57
C VAL A 131 -5.32 -2.02 -7.53
N ARG A 132 -5.20 -3.25 -7.03
CA ARG A 132 -5.27 -4.43 -7.88
C ARG A 132 -6.74 -4.84 -8.04
N GLU A 133 -7.35 -4.53 -9.18
CA GLU A 133 -8.80 -4.63 -9.32
C GLU A 133 -9.37 -5.97 -8.83
N SER A 134 -8.84 -7.12 -9.25
CA SER A 134 -9.32 -8.41 -8.76
C SER A 134 -8.83 -8.74 -7.34
N ALA A 135 -9.77 -8.87 -6.40
CA ALA A 135 -9.53 -9.35 -5.04
C ALA A 135 -9.13 -10.85 -5.04
N ALA A 136 -9.66 -11.66 -5.96
CA ALA A 136 -9.21 -13.04 -6.16
C ALA A 136 -7.72 -13.10 -6.51
N GLN A 137 -7.25 -12.22 -7.40
CA GLN A 137 -5.83 -12.14 -7.71
C GLN A 137 -4.98 -11.68 -6.51
N CYS A 138 -5.51 -10.83 -5.61
CA CYS A 138 -4.83 -10.46 -4.37
C CYS A 138 -4.64 -11.68 -3.46
N VAL A 139 -5.72 -12.41 -3.17
CA VAL A 139 -5.70 -13.63 -2.34
C VAL A 139 -4.74 -14.66 -2.91
N ALA A 140 -4.87 -14.98 -4.20
CA ALA A 140 -3.98 -15.92 -4.87
C ALA A 140 -2.52 -15.44 -4.82
N SER A 141 -2.26 -14.15 -5.02
CA SER A 141 -0.89 -13.64 -4.94
C SER A 141 -0.30 -13.72 -3.53
N ARG A 142 -1.11 -13.57 -2.48
CA ARG A 142 -0.66 -13.74 -1.09
C ARG A 142 -0.32 -15.21 -0.83
N LEU A 143 -1.25 -16.11 -1.16
CA LEU A 143 -1.07 -17.55 -0.95
C LEU A 143 0.19 -18.08 -1.67
N ILE A 144 0.41 -17.67 -2.93
CA ILE A 144 1.63 -18.04 -3.67
C ILE A 144 2.89 -17.48 -3.00
N ALA A 145 2.84 -16.25 -2.49
CA ALA A 145 3.99 -15.60 -1.86
C ALA A 145 4.36 -16.21 -0.50
N GLU A 146 3.39 -16.74 0.25
CA GLU A 146 3.66 -17.47 1.50
C GLU A 146 4.46 -18.74 1.25
N HIS A 147 4.30 -19.36 0.06
CA HIS A 147 5.01 -20.58 -0.31
C HIS A 147 6.32 -20.32 -1.06
N ARG A 148 6.35 -19.34 -1.99
CA ARG A 148 7.54 -19.02 -2.82
C ARG A 148 8.42 -17.89 -2.25
N GLY A 149 8.05 -17.34 -1.10
CA GLY A 149 8.67 -16.13 -0.56
C GLY A 149 8.10 -14.82 -1.15
N TYR A 150 8.27 -13.75 -0.39
CA TYR A 150 7.58 -12.48 -0.64
C TYR A 150 8.15 -11.69 -1.84
N HIS A 151 9.46 -11.76 -2.10
CA HIS A 151 10.10 -10.99 -3.16
C HIS A 151 10.96 -11.90 -4.03
N ARG A 152 10.88 -11.69 -5.35
CA ARG A 152 11.65 -12.47 -6.31
C ARG A 152 12.71 -11.60 -6.97
N LEU A 153 13.95 -12.05 -6.82
CA LEU A 153 15.13 -11.50 -7.49
C LEU A 153 15.72 -12.47 -8.52
N ALA A 154 15.23 -13.72 -8.53
CA ALA A 154 15.71 -14.80 -9.41
C ALA A 154 14.53 -15.49 -10.13
N PRO A 155 14.80 -16.17 -11.28
CA PRO A 155 13.86 -17.07 -11.95
C PRO A 155 13.32 -18.18 -11.03
N LEU A 156 12.19 -18.79 -11.40
CA LEU A 156 11.61 -19.89 -10.61
C LEU A 156 12.48 -21.13 -10.74
N THR A 157 12.61 -21.88 -9.65
CA THR A 157 13.07 -23.27 -9.63
C THR A 157 11.99 -24.21 -10.22
N GLU A 158 12.36 -25.46 -10.51
CA GLU A 158 11.40 -26.45 -11.00
C GLU A 158 10.30 -26.75 -9.96
N ALA A 159 10.70 -26.99 -8.70
CA ALA A 159 9.75 -27.22 -7.61
C ALA A 159 8.76 -26.06 -7.44
N GLU A 160 9.20 -24.82 -7.64
CA GLU A 160 8.29 -23.67 -7.60
C GLU A 160 7.35 -23.63 -8.80
N ARG A 161 7.77 -24.06 -10.01
CA ARG A 161 6.90 -24.16 -11.20
C ARG A 161 5.81 -25.22 -11.03
N GLU A 162 6.14 -26.33 -10.39
CA GLU A 162 5.23 -27.46 -10.14
C GLU A 162 4.25 -27.20 -8.98
N LEU A 163 4.47 -26.15 -8.18
CA LEU A 163 3.59 -25.80 -7.06
C LEU A 163 2.12 -25.73 -7.48
N ARG A 164 1.27 -26.41 -6.73
CA ARG A 164 -0.20 -26.35 -6.83
C ARG A 164 -0.79 -26.09 -5.46
N LEU A 165 -1.66 -25.09 -5.36
CA LEU A 165 -2.26 -24.63 -4.11
C LEU A 165 -3.78 -24.63 -4.24
N THR A 166 -4.47 -25.03 -3.17
CA THR A 166 -5.93 -24.90 -3.07
C THR A 166 -6.25 -23.80 -2.08
N ALA A 167 -7.05 -22.82 -2.49
CA ALA A 167 -7.50 -21.75 -1.60
C ALA A 167 -8.67 -22.22 -0.74
N ASP A 168 -8.62 -21.97 0.57
CA ASP A 168 -9.81 -22.05 1.44
C ASP A 168 -10.78 -20.93 1.06
N LEU A 169 -11.93 -21.29 0.49
CA LEU A 169 -12.93 -20.34 0.00
C LEU A 169 -13.59 -19.53 1.13
N ALA A 170 -13.72 -20.09 2.34
CA ALA A 170 -14.29 -19.37 3.46
C ALA A 170 -13.32 -18.29 3.96
N ALA A 171 -12.04 -18.65 4.11
CA ALA A 171 -10.99 -17.69 4.46
C ALA A 171 -10.79 -16.63 3.36
N ALA A 172 -10.74 -17.05 2.10
CA ALA A 172 -10.65 -16.16 0.94
C ALA A 172 -11.82 -15.18 0.89
N GLY A 173 -13.05 -15.64 1.17
CA GLY A 173 -14.23 -14.79 1.19
C GLY A 173 -14.15 -13.68 2.23
N ARG A 174 -13.65 -13.97 3.44
CA ARG A 174 -13.42 -12.94 4.48
C ARG A 174 -12.37 -11.92 4.04
N GLU A 175 -11.25 -12.40 3.49
CA GLU A 175 -10.16 -11.54 3.01
C GLU A 175 -10.60 -10.64 1.84
N MET A 176 -11.33 -11.18 0.87
CA MET A 176 -11.86 -10.41 -0.27
C MET A 176 -12.81 -9.30 0.18
N ARG A 177 -13.72 -9.58 1.13
CA ARG A 177 -14.60 -8.55 1.70
C ARG A 177 -13.79 -7.44 2.35
N ALA A 178 -12.81 -7.79 3.19
CA ALA A 178 -11.94 -6.81 3.84
C ALA A 178 -11.16 -5.94 2.83
N ILE A 179 -10.69 -6.53 1.72
CA ILE A 179 -10.03 -5.79 0.63
C ILE A 179 -10.99 -4.81 -0.04
N LEU A 180 -12.22 -5.24 -0.35
CA LEU A 180 -13.22 -4.39 -1.00
C LEU A 180 -13.67 -3.26 -0.07
N ASP A 181 -13.95 -3.56 1.20
CA ASP A 181 -14.32 -2.57 2.22
C ASP A 181 -13.22 -1.52 2.40
N ALA A 182 -11.95 -1.95 2.46
CA ALA A 182 -10.83 -1.03 2.60
C ALA A 182 -10.66 -0.11 1.38
N ARG A 183 -10.98 -0.56 0.16
CA ARG A 183 -10.94 0.30 -1.03
C ARG A 183 -11.97 1.41 -0.93
N ASP A 184 -13.19 1.06 -0.58
CA ASP A 184 -14.28 2.02 -0.47
C ASP A 184 -14.02 2.99 0.68
N PHE A 185 -13.49 2.48 1.79
CA PHE A 185 -13.00 3.30 2.89
C PHE A 185 -11.98 4.35 2.42
N VAL A 186 -10.93 3.96 1.69
CA VAL A 186 -9.89 4.89 1.21
C VAL A 186 -10.46 5.90 0.22
N ARG A 187 -11.29 5.44 -0.74
CA ARG A 187 -11.97 6.33 -1.69
C ARG A 187 -12.82 7.36 -0.96
N GLN A 188 -13.58 6.95 0.05
CA GLN A 188 -14.43 7.83 0.82
C GLN A 188 -13.62 8.80 1.70
N ALA A 189 -12.54 8.33 2.32
CA ALA A 189 -11.66 9.15 3.16
C ALA A 189 -11.02 10.29 2.37
N PHE A 190 -10.63 10.04 1.11
CA PHE A 190 -9.91 11.00 0.27
C PHE A 190 -10.75 11.60 -0.87
N ARG A 191 -12.07 11.38 -0.92
CA ARG A 191 -12.96 11.85 -2.02
C ARG A 191 -12.89 13.35 -2.32
N ARG A 192 -12.54 14.17 -1.33
CA ARG A 192 -12.43 15.65 -1.43
C ARG A 192 -10.98 16.13 -1.31
N HIS A 193 -10.03 15.20 -1.28
CA HIS A 193 -8.62 15.52 -1.12
C HIS A 193 -8.00 15.84 -2.48
N GLY A 194 -7.54 17.08 -2.68
CA GLY A 194 -7.05 17.55 -3.98
C GLY A 194 -5.79 16.82 -4.47
N ALA A 195 -4.98 16.30 -3.55
CA ALA A 195 -3.77 15.53 -3.85
C ALA A 195 -4.01 14.03 -3.70
N TYR A 196 -5.05 13.49 -4.36
CA TYR A 196 -5.40 12.07 -4.36
C TYR A 196 -5.45 11.49 -5.77
N VAL A 197 -4.92 10.28 -5.95
CA VAL A 197 -4.97 9.56 -7.21
C VAL A 197 -5.22 8.06 -7.00
N GLU A 198 -6.17 7.48 -7.73
CA GLU A 198 -6.32 6.02 -7.83
C GLU A 198 -5.61 5.50 -9.09
N ILE A 199 -4.85 4.41 -8.93
CA ILE A 199 -4.08 3.76 -9.98
C ILE A 199 -4.37 2.26 -9.96
N ALA A 200 -4.76 1.69 -11.09
CA ALA A 200 -4.92 0.25 -11.22
C ALA A 200 -3.55 -0.43 -11.42
N TYR A 201 -3.36 -1.59 -10.80
CA TYR A 201 -2.11 -2.37 -10.89
C TYR A 201 -1.68 -2.72 -12.33
N PRO A 202 -2.58 -3.13 -13.25
CA PRO A 202 -2.20 -3.40 -14.64
C PRO A 202 -1.63 -2.17 -15.36
N ASP A 203 -2.15 -0.98 -15.04
CA ASP A 203 -1.75 0.29 -15.67
C ASP A 203 -0.48 0.89 -15.06
N PHE A 204 0.07 0.24 -14.04
CA PHE A 204 1.15 0.77 -13.21
C PHE A 204 2.54 0.25 -13.62
N ILE A 205 2.64 -1.00 -14.09
CA ILE A 205 3.92 -1.66 -14.40
C ILE A 205 4.08 -1.84 -15.91
N ALA A 206 5.20 -1.37 -16.46
CA ALA A 206 5.63 -1.68 -17.82
C ALA A 206 7.04 -2.30 -17.78
N GLY A 207 7.10 -3.63 -17.82
CA GLY A 207 8.37 -4.37 -17.70
C GLY A 207 9.02 -4.16 -16.33
N ASP A 208 10.22 -3.56 -16.32
CA ASP A 208 10.99 -3.23 -15.13
C ASP A 208 10.83 -1.77 -14.67
N ALA A 209 9.93 -1.00 -15.29
CA ALA A 209 9.69 0.40 -14.97
C ALA A 209 8.21 0.69 -14.67
N LEU A 210 7.95 1.92 -14.22
CA LEU A 210 6.60 2.47 -14.18
C LEU A 210 6.06 2.64 -15.61
N ALA A 211 4.76 2.44 -15.79
CA ALA A 211 4.10 2.69 -17.07
C ALA A 211 4.34 4.13 -17.56
N ALA A 212 4.37 4.30 -18.89
CA ALA A 212 4.58 5.60 -19.52
C ALA A 212 3.54 6.62 -19.04
N GLY A 213 3.98 7.86 -18.78
CA GLY A 213 3.13 8.93 -18.26
C GLY A 213 2.85 8.88 -16.76
N LEU A 214 3.04 7.73 -16.08
CA LEU A 214 2.82 7.66 -14.64
C LEU A 214 3.78 8.57 -13.83
N PRO A 215 5.10 8.65 -14.15
CA PRO A 215 5.98 9.59 -13.47
C PRO A 215 5.52 11.05 -13.57
N ALA A 216 5.00 11.47 -14.72
CA ALA A 216 4.46 12.82 -14.91
C ALA A 216 3.19 13.06 -14.08
N ARG A 217 2.28 12.08 -14.03
CA ARG A 217 1.09 12.12 -13.18
C ARG A 217 1.44 12.22 -11.69
N LEU A 218 2.46 11.47 -11.24
CA LEU A 218 2.94 11.55 -9.85
C LEU A 218 3.66 12.87 -9.56
N ALA A 219 4.40 13.41 -10.52
CA ALA A 219 5.04 14.73 -10.39
C ALA A 219 3.98 15.83 -10.24
N ALA A 220 2.93 15.81 -11.07
CA ALA A 220 1.81 16.73 -10.96
C ALA A 220 1.08 16.61 -9.61
N LEU A 221 0.87 15.38 -9.12
CA LEU A 221 0.29 15.14 -7.79
C LEU A 221 1.12 15.77 -6.66
N LEU A 222 2.45 15.81 -6.82
CA LEU A 222 3.39 16.40 -5.88
C LEU A 222 3.64 17.90 -6.11
N GLY A 223 3.01 18.51 -7.13
CA GLY A 223 3.26 19.90 -7.50
C GLY A 223 4.67 20.16 -8.05
N LEU A 224 5.34 19.14 -8.59
CA LEU A 224 6.68 19.24 -9.16
C LEU A 224 6.65 19.76 -10.59
N ALA A 225 7.71 20.44 -11.01
CA ALA A 225 7.87 20.86 -12.39
C ALA A 225 8.11 19.64 -13.32
N GLU A 226 7.75 19.77 -14.60
CA GLU A 226 7.88 18.70 -15.59
C GLU A 226 9.33 18.19 -15.72
N THR A 227 10.31 19.10 -15.61
CA THR A 227 11.75 18.78 -15.63
C THR A 227 12.18 17.90 -14.45
N GLU A 228 11.40 17.86 -13.37
CA GLU A 228 11.65 17.05 -12.19
C GLU A 228 11.01 15.66 -12.29
N ALA A 229 9.97 15.51 -13.12
CA ALA A 229 9.24 14.25 -13.32
C ALA A 229 10.15 13.13 -13.84
N ALA A 230 11.11 13.46 -14.72
CA ALA A 230 12.12 12.52 -15.22
C ALA A 230 13.02 11.93 -14.12
N GLY A 231 13.11 12.59 -12.96
CA GLY A 231 13.88 12.11 -11.81
C GLY A 231 13.05 11.35 -10.77
N LEU A 232 11.75 11.17 -10.98
CA LEU A 232 10.83 10.65 -9.96
C LEU A 232 10.99 9.14 -9.75
N ALA A 233 11.22 8.38 -10.81
CA ALA A 233 11.38 6.93 -10.75
C ALA A 233 12.45 6.42 -11.72
N GLY A 234 13.11 5.32 -11.35
CA GLY A 234 14.01 4.54 -12.19
C GLY A 234 13.51 3.11 -12.40
N ARG A 235 14.38 2.24 -12.93
CA ARG A 235 14.09 0.81 -13.12
C ARG A 235 14.07 0.07 -11.79
N SER A 236 13.03 -0.71 -11.56
CA SER A 236 12.88 -1.63 -10.44
C SER A 236 13.62 -2.93 -10.72
N ARG A 237 14.32 -3.46 -9.71
CA ARG A 237 14.97 -4.79 -9.78
C ARG A 237 14.04 -5.95 -9.39
N LEU A 238 12.79 -5.66 -9.05
CA LEU A 238 11.85 -6.66 -8.54
C LEU A 238 11.12 -7.37 -9.68
N LEU A 239 11.07 -8.70 -9.60
CA LEU A 239 10.32 -9.54 -10.54
C LEU A 239 8.90 -9.82 -10.05
N PRO A 240 7.91 -9.99 -10.96
CA PRO A 240 6.56 -10.41 -10.59
C PRO A 240 6.55 -11.81 -9.97
N SER A 241 5.74 -12.02 -8.93
CA SER A 241 5.75 -13.28 -8.17
C SER A 241 5.13 -14.48 -8.89
N ALA A 242 4.07 -14.24 -9.66
CA ALA A 242 3.42 -15.24 -10.52
C ALA A 242 2.58 -14.52 -11.58
N PRO A 243 3.01 -14.50 -12.86
CA PRO A 243 2.25 -13.87 -13.94
C PRO A 243 0.94 -14.63 -14.19
N ASP A 244 0.98 -15.96 -14.20
CA ASP A 244 -0.21 -16.81 -14.34
C ASP A 244 -0.57 -17.46 -12.99
N LYS A 245 -1.69 -17.01 -12.40
CA LYS A 245 -2.21 -17.55 -11.13
C LYS A 245 -3.10 -18.76 -11.35
N ALA A 246 -3.74 -18.87 -12.51
CA ALA A 246 -4.62 -19.98 -12.84
C ALA A 246 -3.83 -21.29 -12.94
N ALA A 247 -2.56 -21.21 -13.37
CA ALA A 247 -1.65 -22.36 -13.38
C ALA A 247 -1.24 -22.88 -11.98
N VAL A 248 -1.41 -22.07 -10.92
CA VAL A 248 -0.93 -22.40 -9.56
C VAL A 248 -2.08 -22.69 -8.59
N ILE A 249 -3.21 -21.99 -8.73
CA ILE A 249 -4.37 -22.15 -7.84
C ILE A 249 -5.34 -23.17 -8.44
N VAL A 250 -5.46 -24.35 -7.83
CA VAL A 250 -6.27 -25.48 -8.33
C VAL A 250 -7.75 -25.10 -8.47
N ASN A 251 -8.29 -24.35 -7.52
CA ASN A 251 -9.68 -23.90 -7.50
C ASN A 251 -9.84 -22.43 -7.94
N TRP A 252 -9.07 -21.99 -8.93
CA TRP A 252 -9.05 -20.60 -9.43
C TRP A 252 -10.44 -20.11 -9.86
N GLU A 253 -11.20 -20.91 -10.61
CA GLU A 253 -12.54 -20.53 -11.07
C GLU A 253 -13.51 -20.30 -9.91
N ALA A 254 -13.45 -21.15 -8.88
CA ALA A 254 -14.26 -20.98 -7.66
C ALA A 254 -13.89 -19.69 -6.91
N LEU A 255 -12.60 -19.33 -6.89
CA LEU A 255 -12.12 -18.08 -6.31
C LEU A 255 -12.66 -16.86 -7.08
N GLN A 256 -12.68 -16.91 -8.41
CA GLN A 256 -13.24 -15.85 -9.26
C GLN A 256 -14.77 -15.75 -9.11
N ALA A 257 -15.48 -16.87 -9.06
CA ALA A 257 -16.92 -16.91 -8.85
C ALA A 257 -17.30 -16.32 -7.48
N LEU A 258 -16.49 -16.59 -6.45
CA LEU A 258 -16.65 -16.00 -5.13
C LEU A 258 -16.49 -14.47 -5.19
N GLU A 259 -15.44 -13.95 -5.82
CA GLU A 259 -15.27 -12.50 -6.00
C GLU A 259 -16.47 -11.87 -6.73
N ALA A 260 -16.92 -12.48 -7.83
CA ALA A 260 -18.06 -11.97 -8.61
C ALA A 260 -19.34 -11.88 -7.75
N ARG A 261 -19.61 -12.90 -6.93
CA ARG A 261 -20.73 -12.90 -5.99
C ARG A 261 -20.61 -11.78 -4.96
N LEU A 262 -19.43 -11.59 -4.37
CA LEU A 262 -19.19 -10.53 -3.38
C LEU A 262 -19.39 -9.12 -3.96
N ARG A 263 -19.00 -8.90 -5.22
CA ARG A 263 -19.24 -7.64 -5.93
C ARG A 263 -20.72 -7.40 -6.23
N ALA A 264 -21.41 -8.45 -6.67
CA ALA A 264 -22.85 -8.37 -6.91
C ALA A 264 -23.63 -8.04 -5.63
N GLU A 265 -23.26 -8.63 -4.49
CA GLU A 265 -23.81 -8.29 -3.16
C GLU A 265 -23.65 -6.80 -2.80
N ARG A 266 -22.63 -6.12 -3.35
CA ARG A 266 -22.35 -4.68 -3.16
C ARG A 266 -22.98 -3.78 -4.22
N GLY A 267 -23.63 -4.34 -5.24
CA GLY A 267 -24.14 -3.57 -6.39
C GLY A 267 -23.05 -3.10 -7.36
N GLU A 268 -21.85 -3.67 -7.31
CA GLU A 268 -20.79 -3.35 -8.27
C GLU A 268 -20.97 -4.16 -9.57
N PRO A 269 -20.92 -3.54 -10.76
CA PRO A 269 -21.04 -4.26 -12.02
C PRO A 269 -19.87 -5.20 -12.27
N ARG A 270 -20.15 -6.35 -12.90
CA ARG A 270 -19.14 -7.31 -13.34
C ARG A 270 -18.28 -6.66 -14.44
N ARG A 271 -17.01 -6.38 -14.17
CA ARG A 271 -16.06 -5.96 -15.21
C ARG A 271 -15.51 -7.20 -15.93
N PRO A 272 -15.34 -7.16 -17.28
CA PRO A 272 -14.74 -8.25 -18.02
C PRO A 272 -13.30 -8.50 -17.53
N ALA A 273 -12.90 -9.77 -17.57
CA ALA A 273 -11.60 -10.25 -17.10
C ALA A 273 -10.45 -9.89 -18.06
#